data_AF-A0A7S4S4M3-F1
#
_entry.id   AF-A0A7S4S4M3-F1
#
_cell.length_a   1.000
_cell.length_b   1.000
_cell.length_c   1.000
_cell.angle_alpha   90.00
_cell.angle_beta   90.00
_cell.angle_gamma   90.00
#
_symmetry.space_group_name_H-M   'P 1'
#
loop_
_entity.id
_entity.type
_entity.pdbx_description
1 polymer ?
#
loop_
_entity_poly.entity_id
_entity_poly.type
_entity_poly.pdbx_seq_one_letter_code
_entity_poly.pdbx_strand_id
1 'polypeptide(L)'
;AKVAKEILLSKEEEEAETKNVGVLVCGTGMGVGMIANKFPGIRAATCENMAAVRCARAVNDANVLCLGQLVTSAEDGKVMMDEFLKHEFIARPNLGDGGDTPAPWWNENVEDFLKGSMEGIQRVEKDALNYASG
;
A
#
# COMPACT_ATOMS: atom_id res chain seq x y z
N ALA A 1 15.49 6.71 -5.50
CA ALA A 1 16.35 5.60 -5.97
C ALA A 1 17.24 5.03 -4.85
N LYS A 2 18.01 5.86 -4.12
CA LYS A 2 18.92 5.40 -3.07
C LYS A 2 18.20 4.78 -1.86
N VAL A 3 17.14 5.43 -1.38
CA VAL A 3 16.31 4.96 -0.24
C VAL A 3 15.64 3.61 -0.52
N ALA A 4 15.13 3.39 -1.74
CA ALA A 4 14.52 2.12 -2.13
C ALA A 4 15.53 0.94 -2.12
N LYS A 5 16.83 1.22 -2.33
CA LYS A 5 17.89 0.21 -2.33
C LYS A 5 18.31 -0.17 -0.91
N GLU A 6 18.27 0.76 0.03
CA GLU A 6 18.64 0.51 1.43
C GLU A 6 17.60 -0.36 2.15
N ILE A 7 16.31 -0.19 1.86
CA ILE A 7 15.22 -1.04 2.38
C ILE A 7 15.36 -2.50 1.90
N LEU A 8 15.88 -2.71 0.68
CA LEU A 8 16.14 -4.05 0.15
C LEU A 8 17.35 -4.76 0.79
N LEU A 9 18.25 -4.03 1.46
CA LEU A 9 19.53 -4.53 1.93
C LEU A 9 19.59 -4.81 3.45
N SER A 10 18.60 -4.40 4.25
CA SER A 10 18.59 -4.60 5.71
C SER A 10 18.07 -5.97 6.17
N LYS A 11 18.20 -7.01 5.35
CA LYS A 11 17.82 -8.38 5.72
C LYS A 11 18.95 -9.07 6.49
N GLU A 12 18.95 -8.94 7.81
CA GLU A 12 19.42 -9.98 8.72
C GLU A 12 18.53 -9.93 9.98
N GLU A 13 17.49 -10.77 10.00
CA GLU A 13 17.03 -11.63 11.12
C GLU A 13 15.55 -12.01 10.98
N GLU A 14 15.31 -13.31 11.18
CA GLU A 14 14.06 -14.09 11.25
C GLU A 14 13.21 -14.32 9.99
N GLU A 15 12.83 -15.59 9.79
CA GLU A 15 11.95 -16.13 8.75
C GLU A 15 10.49 -15.66 8.91
N ALA A 16 10.27 -14.35 8.88
CA ALA A 16 8.98 -13.80 8.50
C ALA A 16 8.92 -13.79 6.96
N GLU A 17 7.81 -14.25 6.39
CA GLU A 17 7.50 -14.06 4.98
C GLU A 17 7.57 -12.55 4.68
N THR A 18 8.70 -12.08 4.15
CA THR A 18 8.97 -10.65 4.04
C THR A 18 8.03 -10.04 3.01
N LYS A 19 6.91 -9.45 3.48
CA LYS A 19 6.06 -8.58 2.68
C LYS A 19 6.91 -7.39 2.26
N ASN A 20 7.36 -7.39 1.00
CA ASN A 20 8.15 -6.29 0.45
C ASN A 20 7.27 -5.03 0.39
N VAL A 21 7.45 -4.12 1.34
CA VAL A 21 6.77 -2.83 1.38
C VAL A 21 7.73 -1.68 1.09
N GLY A 22 7.24 -0.62 0.47
CA GLY A 22 8.04 0.55 0.09
C GLY A 22 7.34 1.88 0.34
N VAL A 23 8.14 2.95 0.43
CA VAL A 23 7.64 4.32 0.55
C VAL A 23 8.31 5.19 -0.50
N LEU A 24 7.53 5.99 -1.21
CA LEU A 24 7.96 6.93 -2.24
C LEU A 24 7.47 8.34 -1.92
N VAL A 25 8.29 9.34 -2.22
CA VAL A 25 7.94 10.73 -1.97
C VAL A 25 8.29 11.59 -3.19
N CYS A 26 7.39 12.50 -3.57
CA CYS A 26 7.69 13.60 -4.48
C CYS A 26 6.91 14.86 -4.07
N GLY A 27 6.73 15.85 -4.95
CA GLY A 27 5.95 17.06 -4.65
C GLY A 27 4.54 16.74 -4.13
N THR A 28 3.77 15.96 -4.89
CA THR A 28 2.37 15.59 -4.56
C THR A 28 2.18 14.10 -4.30
N GLY A 29 3.23 13.28 -4.42
CA GLY A 29 3.14 11.81 -4.35
C GLY A 29 2.57 11.15 -5.61
N MET A 30 1.70 11.83 -6.36
CA MET A 30 1.02 11.27 -7.54
C MET A 30 1.98 10.79 -8.62
N GLY A 31 2.99 11.60 -8.97
CA GLY A 31 3.92 11.26 -10.06
C GLY A 31 4.72 10.00 -9.80
N VAL A 32 5.18 9.80 -8.56
CA VAL A 32 5.90 8.57 -8.18
C VAL A 32 4.95 7.38 -8.10
N GLY A 33 3.70 7.57 -7.65
CA GLY A 33 2.67 6.53 -7.70
C GLY A 33 2.34 6.07 -9.13
N MET A 34 2.14 7.02 -10.05
CA MET A 34 1.89 6.72 -11.46
C MET A 34 3.03 5.94 -12.12
N ILE A 35 4.28 6.27 -11.80
CA ILE A 35 5.45 5.56 -12.35
C ILE A 35 5.61 4.19 -11.70
N ALA A 36 5.47 4.10 -10.37
CA ALA A 36 5.64 2.86 -9.62
C ALA A 36 4.64 1.78 -10.07
N ASN A 37 3.38 2.15 -10.29
CA ASN A 37 2.33 1.25 -10.78
C ASN A 37 2.54 0.73 -12.22
N LYS A 38 3.56 1.21 -12.95
CA LYS A 38 3.93 0.61 -14.25
C LYS A 38 4.77 -0.66 -14.11
N PHE A 39 5.30 -0.93 -12.92
CA PHE A 39 6.13 -2.08 -12.66
C PHE A 39 5.26 -3.24 -12.14
N PRO A 40 5.33 -4.43 -12.77
CA PRO A 40 4.55 -5.59 -12.34
C PRO A 40 4.78 -5.94 -10.87
N GLY A 41 3.69 -6.27 -10.17
CA GLY A 41 3.70 -6.59 -8.75
C GLY A 41 3.77 -5.37 -7.82
N ILE A 42 3.81 -4.14 -8.34
CA ILE A 42 3.69 -2.92 -7.53
C ILE A 42 2.23 -2.46 -7.48
N ARG A 43 1.74 -2.28 -6.25
CA ARG A 43 0.45 -1.66 -5.93
C ARG A 43 0.72 -0.42 -5.08
N ALA A 44 1.05 0.68 -5.75
CA ALA A 44 1.36 1.95 -5.11
C ALA A 44 0.10 2.79 -4.88
N ALA A 45 -0.14 3.18 -3.63
CA ALA A 45 -1.23 4.06 -3.23
C ALA A 45 -0.69 5.45 -2.88
N THR A 46 -1.22 6.49 -3.52
CA THR A 46 -0.95 7.87 -3.09
C THR A 46 -1.96 8.25 -2.02
N CYS A 47 -1.47 8.63 -0.84
CA CYS A 47 -2.33 8.92 0.30
C CYS A 47 -2.06 10.34 0.82
N GLU A 48 -3.13 11.08 1.08
CA GLU A 48 -3.07 12.46 1.57
C GLU A 48 -3.60 12.60 3.01
N ASN A 49 -4.11 11.52 3.59
CA ASN A 49 -4.61 11.47 4.96
C ASN A 49 -4.56 10.04 5.55
N MET A 50 -4.76 9.93 6.86
CA MET A 50 -4.70 8.67 7.61
C MET A 50 -5.74 7.63 7.18
N ALA A 51 -6.97 8.06 6.87
CA ALA A 51 -8.02 7.16 6.40
C ALA A 51 -7.61 6.48 5.08
N ALA A 52 -7.00 7.24 4.16
CA ALA A 52 -6.48 6.72 2.90
C ALA A 52 -5.35 5.71 3.12
N VAL A 53 -4.44 5.96 4.07
CA VAL A 53 -3.34 5.03 4.40
C VAL A 53 -3.88 3.69 4.90
N ARG A 54 -4.84 3.73 5.82
CA ARG A 54 -5.45 2.51 6.39
C ARG A 54 -6.16 1.71 5.31
N CYS A 55 -6.96 2.38 4.48
CA CYS A 55 -7.62 1.74 3.34
C CYS A 55 -6.63 1.21 2.31
N ALA A 56 -5.50 1.89 2.07
CA ALA A 56 -4.49 1.44 1.12
C ALA A 56 -3.96 0.03 1.48
N ARG A 57 -3.71 -0.24 2.76
CA ARG A 57 -3.33 -1.60 3.20
C ARG A 57 -4.53 -2.54 3.31
N ALA A 58 -5.56 -2.12 4.03
CA ALA A 58 -6.71 -2.95 4.38
C ALA A 58 -7.53 -3.42 3.18
N VAL A 59 -7.75 -2.53 2.21
CA VAL A 59 -8.71 -2.73 1.11
C VAL A 59 -7.99 -3.00 -0.20
N ASN A 60 -6.85 -2.34 -0.42
CA ASN A 60 -6.18 -2.36 -1.73
C ASN A 60 -4.94 -3.27 -1.76
N ASP A 61 -4.56 -3.84 -0.62
CA ASP A 61 -3.28 -4.55 -0.44
C ASP A 61 -2.08 -3.79 -1.06
N ALA A 62 -2.04 -2.47 -0.88
CA ALA A 62 -1.02 -1.63 -1.48
C ALA A 62 0.33 -1.92 -0.84
N ASN A 63 1.33 -2.33 -1.62
CA ASN A 63 2.67 -2.61 -1.11
C ASN A 63 3.62 -1.40 -1.20
N VAL A 64 3.17 -0.30 -1.81
CA VAL A 64 3.94 0.95 -1.82
C VAL A 64 3.05 2.13 -1.37
N LEU A 65 3.54 2.89 -0.39
CA LEU A 65 2.94 4.16 0.03
C LEU A 65 3.61 5.31 -0.71
N CYS A 66 2.81 6.18 -1.34
CA CYS A 66 3.29 7.40 -1.98
C CYS A 66 2.79 8.64 -1.23
N LEU A 67 3.71 9.52 -0.83
CA LEU A 67 3.41 10.76 -0.11
C LEU A 67 3.89 12.00 -0.89
N GLY A 68 3.24 13.13 -0.65
CA GLY A 68 3.57 14.42 -1.25
C GLY A 68 4.17 15.39 -0.24
N GLN A 69 5.42 15.83 -0.42
CA GLN A 69 6.07 16.79 0.49
C GLN A 69 5.41 18.19 0.50
N LEU A 70 4.60 18.52 -0.53
CA LEU A 70 3.83 19.77 -0.60
C LEU A 70 2.42 19.63 -0.02
N VAL A 71 2.00 18.40 0.31
CA VAL A 71 0.63 18.07 0.74
C VAL A 71 0.62 17.58 2.20
N THR A 72 1.67 16.87 2.61
CA THR A 72 1.78 16.21 3.92
C THR A 72 2.98 16.77 4.67
N SER A 73 2.79 17.15 5.94
CA SER A 73 3.89 17.56 6.81
C SER A 73 4.85 16.40 7.08
N ALA A 74 6.08 16.68 7.51
CA ALA A 74 7.04 15.62 7.83
C ALA A 74 6.58 14.79 9.04
N GLU A 75 5.93 15.43 10.01
CA GLU A 75 5.35 14.82 11.20
C GLU A 75 4.20 13.87 10.81
N ASP A 76 3.24 14.35 10.02
CA ASP A 76 2.11 13.53 9.56
C ASP A 76 2.61 12.38 8.67
N GLY A 77 3.59 12.64 7.81
CA GLY A 77 4.18 11.64 6.92
C GLY A 77 4.79 10.47 7.69
N LYS A 78 5.42 10.72 8.85
CA LYS A 78 5.94 9.66 9.73
C LYS A 78 4.81 8.84 10.34
N VAL A 79 3.77 9.49 10.87
CA VAL A 79 2.60 8.81 11.44
C VAL A 79 1.89 7.95 10.40
N MET A 80 1.72 8.50 9.19
CA MET A 80 1.16 7.79 8.04
C MET A 80 2.02 6.60 7.62
N MET A 81 3.34 6.75 7.60
CA MET A 81 4.25 5.64 7.31
C MET A 81 4.12 4.53 8.36
N ASP A 82 4.14 4.86 9.64
CA ASP A 82 4.03 3.88 10.72
C ASP A 82 2.70 3.12 10.65
N GLU A 83 1.61 3.82 10.32
CA GLU A 83 0.30 3.20 10.13
C GLU A 83 0.27 2.23 8.95
N PHE A 84 0.88 2.63 7.82
CA PHE A 84 0.98 1.78 6.63
C PHE A 84 1.76 0.49 6.91
N LEU A 85 2.81 0.56 7.72
CA LEU A 85 3.63 -0.59 8.09
C LEU A 85 2.94 -1.52 9.09
N LYS A 86 1.99 -1.02 9.90
CA LYS A 86 1.23 -1.81 10.88
C LYS A 86 0.05 -2.57 10.27
N HIS A 87 -0.60 -1.99 9.25
CA HIS A 87 -1.83 -2.57 8.72
C HIS A 87 -1.59 -3.72 7.73
N GLU A 88 -2.36 -4.79 7.91
CA GLU A 88 -2.42 -5.92 7.00
C GLU A 88 -3.58 -5.81 6.00
N PHE A 89 -3.52 -6.60 4.93
CA PHE A 89 -4.63 -6.72 3.99
C PHE A 89 -5.82 -7.43 4.64
N ILE A 90 -7.04 -6.96 4.34
CA ILE A 90 -8.29 -7.42 4.96
C ILE A 90 -8.33 -7.12 6.48
N ALA A 91 -7.47 -6.22 6.97
CA ALA A 91 -7.61 -5.67 8.31
C ALA A 91 -8.70 -4.60 8.31
N ARG A 92 -9.70 -4.76 9.17
CA ARG A 92 -10.83 -3.84 9.31
C ARG A 92 -10.35 -2.38 9.51
N PRO A 93 -10.51 -1.46 8.53
CA PRO A 93 -9.91 -0.14 8.61
C PRO A 93 -10.76 0.78 9.49
N ASN A 94 -10.08 1.53 10.34
CA ASN A 94 -10.66 2.62 11.13
C ASN A 94 -10.55 3.94 10.32
N LEU A 95 -11.64 4.65 10.06
CA LEU A 95 -11.58 5.88 9.23
C LEU A 95 -11.29 7.16 10.03
N GLY A 96 -10.94 7.04 11.31
CA GLY A 96 -10.60 8.19 12.15
C GLY A 96 -11.81 8.90 12.74
N ASP A 97 -12.92 8.19 12.98
CA ASP A 97 -14.08 8.71 13.72
C ASP A 97 -13.84 8.83 15.24
N GLY A 98 -12.62 8.50 15.70
CA GLY A 98 -12.21 8.59 17.10
C GLY A 98 -12.59 7.37 17.94
N GLY A 99 -13.23 6.36 17.37
CA GLY A 99 -13.51 5.08 18.02
C GLY A 99 -12.68 3.93 17.44
N ASP A 100 -12.78 2.74 18.04
CA ASP A 100 -12.33 1.47 17.42
C ASP A 100 -13.32 0.99 16.34
N THR A 101 -14.22 1.87 15.89
CA THR A 101 -15.30 1.52 14.99
C THR A 101 -14.77 1.32 13.57
N PRO A 102 -15.13 0.19 12.95
CA PRO A 102 -14.87 -0.05 11.54
C PRO A 102 -15.47 1.04 10.67
N ALA A 103 -14.94 1.19 9.46
CA ALA A 103 -15.66 1.87 8.41
C ALA A 103 -17.13 1.38 8.33
N PRO A 104 -18.15 2.25 8.27
CA PRO A 104 -19.57 1.85 8.36
C PRO A 104 -20.02 0.86 7.27
N TRP A 105 -19.31 0.81 6.16
CA TRP A 105 -19.56 -0.11 5.04
C TRP A 105 -18.86 -1.46 5.19
N TRP A 106 -18.01 -1.65 6.20
CA TRP A 106 -17.26 -2.90 6.40
C TRP A 106 -18.13 -4.00 7.01
N ASN A 107 -18.26 -5.10 6.27
CA ASN A 107 -19.00 -6.29 6.68
C ASN A 107 -18.38 -7.55 6.04
N GLU A 108 -18.85 -8.73 6.43
CA GLU A 108 -18.34 -10.03 5.97
C GLU A 108 -18.36 -10.18 4.43
N ASN A 109 -19.36 -9.63 3.73
CA ASN A 109 -19.40 -9.68 2.28
C ASN A 109 -18.24 -8.91 1.63
N VAL A 110 -17.80 -7.81 2.26
CA VAL A 110 -16.62 -7.06 1.80
C VAL A 110 -15.35 -7.87 2.03
N GLU A 111 -15.22 -8.51 3.19
CA GLU A 111 -14.07 -9.36 3.50
C GLU A 111 -13.95 -10.52 2.50
N ASP A 112 -15.05 -11.21 2.22
CA ASP A 112 -15.07 -12.33 1.29
C ASP A 112 -14.78 -11.89 -0.15
N PHE A 113 -15.30 -10.73 -0.56
CA PHE A 113 -14.95 -10.12 -1.84
C PHE A 113 -13.44 -9.85 -1.95
N LEU A 114 -12.82 -9.29 -0.90
CA LEU A 114 -11.39 -8.97 -0.89
C LEU A 114 -10.51 -10.23 -0.89
N LYS A 115 -10.91 -11.30 -0.20
CA LYS A 115 -10.19 -12.59 -0.24
C LYS A 115 -10.10 -13.14 -1.66
N GLY A 116 -11.17 -13.03 -2.44
CA GLY A 116 -11.22 -13.52 -3.81
C GLY A 116 -10.71 -12.54 -4.88
N SER A 117 -10.61 -11.25 -4.58
CA SER A 117 -10.28 -10.23 -5.59
C SER A 117 -8.81 -10.29 -6.05
N MET A 118 -7.90 -10.74 -5.17
CA MET A 118 -6.47 -10.75 -5.45
C MET A 118 -6.07 -11.79 -6.50
N GLU A 119 -6.78 -12.92 -6.60
CA GLU A 119 -6.51 -13.95 -7.62
C GLU A 119 -6.69 -13.39 -9.04
N GLY A 120 -7.74 -12.58 -9.24
CA GLY A 120 -8.00 -11.92 -10.52
C GLY A 120 -6.90 -10.93 -10.91
N ILE A 121 -6.41 -10.14 -9.95
CA ILE A 121 -5.35 -9.16 -10.16
C ILE A 121 -4.05 -9.87 -10.54
N GLN A 122 -3.65 -10.91 -9.81
CA GLN A 122 -2.43 -11.68 -10.08
C GLN A 122 -2.44 -12.32 -11.47
N ARG A 123 -3.61 -12.83 -11.91
CA ARG A 123 -3.77 -13.35 -13.27
C ARG A 123 -3.52 -12.27 -14.32
N VAL A 124 -4.13 -11.11 -14.17
CA VAL A 124 -3.95 -9.98 -15.11
C VAL A 124 -2.49 -9.51 -15.14
N GLU A 125 -1.83 -9.41 -13.98
CA GLU A 125 -0.40 -9.07 -13.89
C GLU A 125 0.48 -10.09 -14.65
N LYS A 126 0.20 -11.38 -14.49
CA LYS A 126 0.92 -12.46 -15.19
C LYS A 126 0.70 -12.41 -16.70
N ASP A 127 -0.54 -12.16 -17.14
CA ASP A 127 -0.87 -12.06 -18.57
C ASP A 127 -0.19 -10.84 -19.22
N ALA A 128 -0.13 -9.70 -18.52
CA ALA A 128 0.57 -8.50 -18.98
C ALA A 128 2.08 -8.73 -19.13
N LEU A 129 2.70 -9.45 -18.19
CA LEU A 129 4.10 -9.86 -18.28
C LEU A 129 4.37 -10.76 -19.48
N ASN A 130 3.50 -11.76 -19.70
CA ASN A 130 3.64 -12.67 -20.84
C ASN A 130 3.52 -11.90 -22.16
N TYR A 131 2.56 -10.98 -22.28
CA TYR A 131 2.39 -10.14 -23.47
C TYR A 131 3.60 -9.25 -23.77
N ALA A 132 4.25 -8.68 -22.74
CA ALA A 132 5.43 -7.84 -22.93
C ALA A 132 6.71 -8.63 -23.31
N SER A 133 6.70 -9.95 -23.13
CA SER A 133 7.86 -10.83 -23.35
C SER A 133 7.85 -11.60 -24.67
N GLY A 134 6.74 -11.56 -25.43
CA GLY A 134 6.57 -12.17 -26.75
C GLY A 134 6.51 -11.13 -27.86
#